data_AF-A0A952PM12-F1
#
_entry.id   AF-A0A952PM12-F1
#
_cell.length_a   1.000
_cell.length_b   1.000
_cell.length_c   1.000
_cell.angle_alpha   90.00
_cell.angle_beta   90.00
_cell.angle_gamma   90.00
#
_symmetry.space_group_name_H-M   'P 1'
#
loop_
_entity.id
_entity.type
_entity.pdbx_description
1 polymer ?
#
loop_
_entity_poly.entity_id
_entity_poly.type
_entity_poly.pdbx_seq_one_letter_code
_entity_poly.pdbx_strand_id
1 'polypeptide(L)'
;MRTVTAILAVVLAVGTTYLQSTSVFAAENENQHARALADGNDTVYINTNSKKYHTPSCIHLKRCTHCIAVKRSEAKAQGGVPCKVCGGGE
;
A
#
# COMPACT_ATOMS: atom_id res chain seq x y z
N MET A 1 -19.52 -44.00 26.14
CA MET A 1 -19.81 -43.97 24.68
C MET A 1 -20.71 -42.81 24.24
N ARG A 2 -21.13 -41.89 25.12
CA ARG A 2 -22.00 -40.75 24.76
C ARG A 2 -21.27 -39.41 24.60
N THR A 3 -20.04 -39.31 25.07
CA THR A 3 -19.24 -38.06 25.08
C THR A 3 -18.40 -37.87 23.81
N VAL A 4 -18.05 -38.95 23.11
CA VAL A 4 -17.26 -38.90 21.86
C VAL A 4 -18.08 -38.30 20.70
N THR A 5 -19.40 -38.54 20.70
CA THR A 5 -20.32 -38.04 19.66
C THR A 5 -20.55 -36.52 19.73
N ALA A 6 -20.48 -35.93 20.93
CA ALA A 6 -20.66 -34.49 21.10
C ALA A 6 -19.44 -33.67 20.65
N ILE A 7 -18.22 -34.21 20.82
CA ILE A 7 -16.98 -33.54 20.41
C ILE A 7 -16.84 -33.52 18.88
N LEU A 8 -17.27 -34.60 18.21
CA LEU A 8 -17.22 -34.69 16.74
C LEU A 8 -18.16 -33.67 16.05
N ALA A 9 -19.32 -33.40 16.64
CA ALA A 9 -20.28 -32.43 16.09
C ALA A 9 -19.81 -30.97 16.16
N VAL A 10 -19.06 -30.61 17.22
CA VAL A 10 -18.51 -29.25 17.39
C VAL A 10 -17.39 -28.98 16.38
N VAL A 11 -16.52 -29.97 16.12
CA VAL A 11 -15.44 -29.81 15.12
C VAL A 11 -15.99 -29.61 13.70
N LEU A 12 -17.09 -30.28 13.35
CA LEU A 12 -17.75 -30.11 12.06
C LEU A 12 -18.44 -28.75 11.91
N ALA A 13 -19.05 -28.21 12.97
CA ALA A 13 -19.74 -26.92 12.92
C ALA A 13 -18.78 -25.71 12.89
N VAL A 14 -17.58 -25.84 13.46
CA VAL A 14 -16.56 -24.78 13.43
C VAL A 14 -15.74 -24.82 12.13
N GLY A 15 -15.65 -25.99 11.47
CA GLY A 15 -14.91 -26.14 10.22
C GLY A 15 -15.56 -25.49 8.99
N THR A 16 -16.89 -25.31 8.98
CA THR A 16 -17.62 -24.81 7.80
C THR A 16 -17.63 -23.30 7.65
N THR A 17 -17.30 -22.53 8.69
CA THR A 17 -17.26 -21.05 8.61
C THR A 17 -15.92 -20.49 8.12
N TYR A 18 -14.90 -21.32 7.91
CA TYR A 18 -13.54 -20.87 7.57
C TYR A 18 -13.23 -20.82 6.06
N LEU A 19 -14.15 -21.22 5.17
CA LEU A 19 -13.84 -21.36 3.73
C LEU A 19 -14.22 -20.17 2.83
N GLN A 20 -14.80 -19.07 3.35
CA GLN A 20 -15.40 -18.05 2.47
C GLN A 20 -14.53 -16.81 2.15
N SER A 21 -13.26 -16.75 2.52
CA SER A 21 -12.56 -15.45 2.55
C SER A 21 -11.62 -15.11 1.38
N THR A 22 -11.40 -15.95 0.37
CA THR A 22 -10.30 -15.69 -0.60
C THR A 22 -10.65 -14.82 -1.81
N SER A 23 -11.93 -14.55 -2.09
CA SER A 23 -12.33 -13.84 -3.33
C SER A 23 -12.50 -12.32 -3.18
N VAL A 24 -12.44 -11.77 -1.97
CA VAL A 24 -12.51 -10.31 -1.75
C VAL A 24 -11.15 -9.63 -1.93
N PHE A 25 -10.04 -10.27 -1.54
CA PHE A 25 -8.70 -9.65 -1.50
C PHE A 25 -8.11 -9.17 -2.85
N ALA A 26 -8.61 -9.64 -4.00
CA ALA A 26 -8.12 -9.20 -5.31
C ALA A 26 -8.71 -7.84 -5.74
N ALA A 27 -9.94 -7.51 -5.34
CA ALA A 27 -10.60 -6.26 -5.71
C ALA A 27 -10.30 -5.09 -4.75
N GLU A 28 -9.90 -5.38 -3.52
CA GLU A 28 -9.61 -4.36 -2.49
C GLU A 28 -8.22 -3.71 -2.69
N ASN A 29 -7.26 -4.47 -3.22
CA ASN A 29 -5.86 -4.02 -3.41
C ASN A 29 -5.76 -2.83 -4.39
N GLU A 30 -6.52 -2.84 -5.49
CA GLU A 30 -6.51 -1.72 -6.45
C GLU A 30 -7.19 -0.47 -5.86
N ASN A 31 -8.25 -0.66 -5.06
CA ASN A 31 -8.93 0.43 -4.38
C ASN A 31 -8.08 1.03 -3.24
N GLN A 32 -7.29 0.22 -2.55
CA GLN A 32 -6.38 0.68 -1.49
C GLN A 32 -5.27 1.59 -2.03
N HIS A 33 -4.73 1.30 -3.21
CA HIS A 33 -3.69 2.14 -3.82
C HIS A 33 -4.25 3.51 -4.23
N ALA A 34 -5.42 3.55 -4.88
CA ALA A 34 -6.08 4.80 -5.24
C ALA A 34 -6.39 5.68 -4.02
N ARG A 35 -6.84 5.07 -2.91
CA ARG A 35 -7.05 5.77 -1.63
C ARG A 35 -5.75 6.28 -1.03
N ALA A 36 -4.69 5.47 -1.03
CA ALA A 36 -3.38 5.90 -0.56
C ALA A 36 -2.83 7.10 -1.34
N LEU A 37 -3.03 7.16 -2.66
CA LEU A 37 -2.68 8.33 -3.47
C LEU A 37 -3.52 9.57 -3.11
N ALA A 38 -4.83 9.39 -2.90
CA ALA A 38 -5.75 10.47 -2.53
C ALA A 38 -5.43 11.03 -1.14
N ASP A 39 -5.10 10.16 -0.18
CA ASP A 39 -4.71 10.53 1.18
C ASP A 39 -3.25 11.03 1.27
N GLY A 40 -2.49 10.97 0.17
CA GLY A 40 -1.06 11.32 0.14
C GLY A 40 -0.19 10.41 1.03
N ASN A 41 -0.65 9.19 1.28
CA ASN A 41 0.06 8.14 2.01
C ASN A 41 0.93 7.27 1.12
N ASP A 42 0.91 7.49 -0.19
CA ASP A 42 1.79 6.82 -1.13
C ASP A 42 3.26 7.24 -0.90
N THR A 43 4.15 6.27 -1.14
CA THR A 43 5.59 6.46 -1.01
C THR A 43 6.13 7.15 -2.25
N VAL A 44 6.77 8.30 -2.05
CA VAL A 44 7.52 9.03 -3.07
C VAL A 44 8.96 9.23 -2.62
N TYR A 45 9.82 9.60 -3.55
CA TYR A 45 11.23 9.81 -3.30
C TYR A 45 11.58 11.29 -3.48
N ILE A 46 11.83 12.01 -2.40
CA ILE A 46 12.20 13.44 -2.44
C ILE A 46 13.71 13.61 -2.38
N ASN A 47 14.24 14.42 -3.29
CA ASN A 47 15.63 14.87 -3.22
C ASN A 47 15.76 15.97 -2.17
N THR A 48 16.57 15.75 -1.14
CA THR A 48 16.68 16.67 0.00
C THR A 48 17.26 18.04 -0.35
N ASN A 49 18.10 18.11 -1.40
CA ASN A 49 18.75 19.34 -1.87
C ASN A 49 17.86 20.16 -2.81
N SER A 50 17.30 19.52 -3.85
CA SER A 50 16.49 20.20 -4.87
C SER A 50 15.00 20.27 -4.55
N LYS A 51 14.56 19.58 -3.49
CA LYS A 51 13.16 19.41 -3.08
C LYS A 51 12.26 18.82 -4.17
N LYS A 52 12.81 18.26 -5.24
CA LYS A 52 12.01 17.57 -6.25
C LYS A 52 11.66 16.15 -5.78
N TYR A 53 10.39 15.77 -5.89
CA TYR A 53 9.96 14.40 -5.57
C TYR A 53 9.57 13.58 -6.80
N HIS A 54 9.77 12.28 -6.70
CA HIS A 54 9.69 11.31 -7.78
C HIS A 54 8.88 10.07 -7.38
N THR A 55 8.23 9.45 -8.36
CA THR A 55 7.70 8.09 -8.23
C THR A 55 8.81 7.03 -8.25
N PRO A 56 8.56 5.83 -7.72
CA PRO A 56 9.49 4.70 -7.81
C PRO A 56 9.91 4.37 -9.26
N SER A 57 9.02 4.60 -10.23
CA SER A 57 9.23 4.32 -11.65
C SER A 57 9.95 5.44 -12.42
N CYS A 58 10.27 6.57 -11.78
CA CYS A 58 10.84 7.72 -12.46
C CYS A 58 12.28 7.48 -12.93
N ILE A 59 12.59 7.81 -14.20
CA ILE A 59 13.96 7.74 -14.73
C ILE A 59 14.95 8.66 -13.99
N HIS A 60 14.46 9.77 -13.44
CA HIS A 60 15.29 10.71 -12.67
C HIS A 60 15.63 10.20 -11.28
N LEU A 61 14.80 9.31 -10.72
CA LEU A 61 15.09 8.66 -9.44
C LEU A 61 16.33 7.75 -9.56
N LYS A 62 16.47 7.04 -10.69
CA LYS A 62 17.62 6.12 -10.94
C LYS A 62 18.98 6.80 -10.83
N ARG A 63 19.03 8.11 -11.10
CA ARG A 63 20.24 8.94 -11.03
C ARG A 63 20.27 9.87 -9.82
N CYS A 64 19.33 9.72 -8.90
CA CYS A 64 19.25 10.56 -7.73
C CYS A 64 20.17 10.04 -6.62
N THR A 65 21.04 10.90 -6.11
CA THR A 65 22.03 10.55 -5.06
C THR A 65 21.58 10.93 -3.65
N HIS A 66 20.64 11.88 -3.53
CA HIS A 66 20.17 12.43 -2.24
C HIS A 66 18.65 12.27 -2.08
N CYS A 67 18.08 11.25 -2.73
CA CYS A 67 16.64 10.97 -2.61
C CYS A 67 16.38 10.06 -1.42
N ILE A 68 15.39 10.44 -0.60
CA ILE A 68 14.88 9.63 0.50
C ILE A 68 13.41 9.26 0.24
N ALA A 69 13.02 8.06 0.66
CA ALA A 69 11.63 7.62 0.60
C ALA A 69 10.84 8.29 1.74
N VAL A 70 9.76 8.98 1.39
CA VAL A 70 8.85 9.66 2.31
C VAL A 70 7.42 9.50 1.82
N LYS A 71 6.44 9.83 2.66
CA LYS A 71 5.06 9.96 2.19
C LYS A 71 4.92 11.20 1.30
N ARG A 72 4.05 11.14 0.30
CA ARG A 72 3.75 12.29 -0.57
C ARG A 72 3.30 13.53 0.22
N SER A 73 2.46 13.33 1.22
CA SER A 73 2.02 14.38 2.15
C SER A 73 3.21 15.05 2.85
N GLU A 74 4.18 14.27 3.32
CA GLU A 74 5.41 14.77 3.95
C GLU A 74 6.30 15.49 2.94
N ALA A 75 6.48 14.95 1.73
CA ALA A 75 7.22 15.61 0.66
C ALA A 75 6.64 16.99 0.36
N LYS A 76 5.31 17.11 0.26
CA LYS A 76 4.59 18.39 0.07
C LYS A 76 4.79 19.33 1.26
N ALA A 77 4.70 18.82 2.49
CA ALA A 77 4.91 19.61 3.71
C ALA A 77 6.34 20.18 3.82
N GLN A 78 7.34 19.47 3.29
CA GLN A 78 8.73 19.93 3.21
C GLN A 78 8.99 20.97 2.09
N GLY A 79 7.94 21.43 1.39
CA GLY A 79 8.06 22.32 0.23
C GLY A 79 8.46 21.59 -1.06
N GLY A 80 8.22 20.29 -1.12
CA GLY A 80 8.58 19.46 -2.25
C GLY A 80 7.77 19.79 -3.50
N VAL A 81 8.44 19.77 -4.66
CA VAL A 81 7.84 20.05 -5.96
C VAL A 81 7.81 18.77 -6.81
N PRO A 82 6.70 18.44 -7.48
CA PRO A 82 6.65 17.25 -8.34
C PRO A 82 7.67 17.33 -9.47
N CYS A 83 8.31 16.21 -9.78
CA CYS A 83 9.15 16.10 -10.95
C CYS A 83 8.31 16.24 -12.23
N LYS A 84 8.61 17.24 -13.06
CA LYS A 84 7.93 17.48 -14.34
C LYS A 84 7.85 16.25 -15.27
N VAL A 85 8.81 15.33 -15.15
CA VAL A 85 8.90 14.16 -16.04
C VAL A 85 7.98 13.02 -15.61
N CYS A 86 7.81 12.79 -14.30
CA CYS A 86 6.93 11.71 -13.81
C CYS A 86 5.67 12.21 -13.10
N GLY A 87 5.43 13.52 -13.09
CA GLY A 87 4.30 14.15 -12.39
C GLY A 87 4.35 14.06 -10.86
N GLY A 88 5.25 13.26 -10.28
CA GLY A 88 5.16 12.91 -8.86
C GLY A 88 4.19 11.76 -8.56
N GLY A 89 3.65 11.10 -9.61
CA GLY A 89 2.79 9.92 -9.51
C GLY A 89 1.31 10.22 -9.43
N GLU A 90 0.91 11.35 -10.02
CA GLU A 90 -0.46 11.79 -10.27
C GLU A 90 -0.70 11.81 -11.78
#